data_AF-A0A2H5ZJT2-F1
#
_entry.id   AF-A0A2H5ZJT2-F1
#
_cell.length_a   1.000
_cell.length_b   1.000
_cell.length_c   1.000
_cell.angle_alpha   90.00
_cell.angle_beta   90.00
_cell.angle_gamma   90.00
#
_symmetry.space_group_name_H-M   'P 1'
#
loop_
_entity.id
_entity.type
_entity.pdbx_description
1 polymer ?
#
loop_
_entity_poly.entity_id
_entity_poly.type
_entity_poly.pdbx_seq_one_letter_code
_entity_poly.pdbx_strand_id
1 'polypeptide(L)' 'MAQIAGYALGGCWTHIGCAQSVVAFAFLLKDVDPTVTPFQWIRAMTKLLLTLFVALSLALYARAMLLP' A
#
# COMPACT_ATOMS: atom_id res chain seq x y z
N MET A 1 -6.09 16.70 3.50
CA MET A 1 -5.19 15.93 2.60
C MET A 1 -4.53 14.74 3.29
N ALA A 2 -3.98 14.88 4.51
CA ALA A 2 -3.29 13.78 5.19
C ALA A 2 -4.14 12.50 5.40
N GLN A 3 -5.41 12.64 5.81
CA GLN A 3 -6.31 11.48 5.97
C GLN A 3 -6.58 10.74 4.65
N ILE A 4 -6.77 11.47 3.54
CA ILE A 4 -7.00 10.88 2.22
C ILE A 4 -5.74 10.15 1.74
N ALA A 5 -4.56 10.75 1.93
CA ALA A 5 -3.29 10.12 1.61
C ALA A 5 -3.06 8.85 2.46
N GLY A 6 -3.38 8.90 3.76
CA GLY A 6 -3.30 7.75 4.65
C GLY A 6 -4.25 6.62 4.26
N TYR A 7 -5.49 6.95 3.90
CA TYR A 7 -6.47 5.97 3.40
C TYR A 7 -6.01 5.32 2.09
N ALA A 8 -5.55 6.13 1.12
CA ALA A 8 -5.03 5.63 -0.14
C ALA A 8 -3.79 4.73 0.04
N LEU A 9 -2.91 5.10 0.97
CA LEU A 9 -1.74 4.30 1.35
C LEU A 9 -2.17 2.97 1.98
N GLY A 10 -3.05 2.98 2.98
CA GLY A 10 -3.48 1.76 3.66
C GLY A 10 -4.31 0.81 2.78
N GLY A 11 -4.92 1.32 1.71
CA GLY A 11 -5.83 0.58 0.83
C GLY A 11 -5.21 -0.63 0.13
N CYS A 12 -3.88 -0.73 0.00
CA CYS A 12 -3.24 -1.92 -0.60
C CYS A 12 -2.58 -2.86 0.43
N TRP A 13 -2.79 -2.64 1.73
CA TRP A 13 -2.14 -3.47 2.76
C TRP A 13 -2.59 -4.94 2.71
N THR A 14 -3.86 -5.17 2.42
CA THR A 14 -4.42 -6.49 2.20
C THR A 14 -4.73 -6.69 0.73
N HIS A 15 -4.73 -7.95 0.28
CA HIS A 15 -5.05 -8.32 -1.10
C HIS A 15 -6.47 -7.92 -1.54
N ILE A 16 -7.37 -7.59 -0.60
CA ILE A 16 -8.75 -7.15 -0.86
C ILE A 16 -9.00 -5.66 -0.54
N GLY A 17 -7.97 -4.91 -0.16
CA GLY A 17 -8.17 -3.53 0.31
C GLY A 17 -8.53 -2.54 -0.80
N CYS A 18 -8.17 -2.84 -2.06
CA CYS A 18 -8.55 -2.07 -3.23
C CYS A 18 -8.60 -2.93 -4.49
N ALA A 19 -9.26 -2.44 -5.54
CA ALA A 19 -9.44 -3.16 -6.81
C ALA A 19 -8.10 -3.61 -7.42
N GLN A 20 -7.08 -2.76 -7.39
CA GLN A 20 -5.75 -3.08 -7.92
C GLN A 20 -5.09 -4.22 -7.14
N SER A 21 -5.25 -4.26 -5.81
CA SER A 21 -4.70 -5.34 -4.98
C SER A 21 -5.37 -6.68 -5.30
N VAL A 22 -6.69 -6.67 -5.54
CA VAL A 22 -7.44 -7.89 -5.90
C VAL A 22 -6.96 -8.44 -7.24
N VAL A 23 -6.83 -7.57 -8.24
CA VAL A 23 -6.39 -7.97 -9.59
C VAL A 23 -4.95 -8.50 -9.54
N ALA A 24 -4.05 -7.83 -8.83
CA ALA A 24 -2.66 -8.25 -8.70
C ALA A 24 -2.50 -9.58 -7.95
N PHE A 25 -3.26 -9.78 -6.86
CA PHE A 25 -3.23 -11.05 -6.12
C PHE A 25 -3.81 -12.21 -6.93
N ALA A 26 -4.89 -11.97 -7.69
CA ALA A 26 -5.45 -12.96 -8.59
C ALA A 26 -4.47 -13.36 -9.72
N PHE A 27 -3.76 -12.37 -10.29
CA PHE A 27 -2.69 -12.63 -11.26
C PHE A 27 -1.55 -13.44 -10.66
N LEU A 28 -1.09 -13.11 -9.44
CA LEU A 28 -0.06 -13.89 -8.75
C LEU A 28 -0.47 -15.35 -8.58
N LEU A 29 -1.68 -15.60 -8.07
CA LEU A 29 -2.19 -16.96 -7.87
C LEU A 29 -2.32 -17.75 -9.17
N LYS A 30 -2.74 -17.08 -10.25
CA LYS A 30 -3.02 -17.74 -11.52
C LYS A 30 -1.76 -17.99 -12.35
N ASP A 31 -0.91 -16.97 -12.48
CA ASP A 31 0.10 -16.89 -13.52
C ASP A 31 1.55 -16.90 -12.98
N VAL A 32 1.76 -16.80 -11.66
CA VAL A 32 3.11 -16.70 -11.05
C VAL A 32 3.39 -17.78 -10.02
N ASP A 33 2.59 -17.85 -8.96
CA ASP A 33 2.74 -18.79 -7.84
C ASP A 33 1.37 -19.13 -7.23
N PRO A 34 0.86 -20.36 -7.46
CA PRO A 34 -0.44 -20.79 -6.92
C PRO A 34 -0.41 -21.05 -5.41
N THR A 35 0.77 -21.06 -4.79
CA THR A 35 0.92 -21.27 -3.34
C THR A 35 0.94 -19.97 -2.55
N VAL A 36 0.84 -18.82 -3.22
CA VAL A 36 0.89 -17.52 -2.58
C VAL A 36 -0.27 -17.37 -1.58
N THR A 37 0.03 -16.91 -0.37
CA THR A 37 -0.95 -16.75 0.70
C THR A 37 -1.23 -15.28 1.02
N PRO A 38 -2.41 -14.95 1.57
CA PRO A 38 -2.70 -13.60 2.05
C PRO A 38 -1.65 -13.05 3.04
N PHE A 39 -1.05 -13.92 3.87
CA PHE A 39 -0.01 -13.50 4.82
C PHE A 39 1.31 -13.14 4.15
N GLN A 40 1.69 -13.84 3.08
CA GLN A 40 2.84 -13.48 2.27
C GLN A 40 2.62 -12.14 1.57
N TRP A 41 1.41 -11.90 1.04
CA TRP A 41 1.02 -10.60 0.50
C TRP A 41 1.17 -9.48 1.54
N ILE A 42 0.57 -9.64 2.72
CA ILE A 42 0.66 -8.64 3.80
C ILE A 42 2.13 -8.37 4.13
N ARG A 43 2.96 -9.41 4.27
CA ARG A 43 4.38 -9.24 4.55
C ARG A 43 5.10 -8.45 3.45
N ALA A 44 4.81 -8.73 2.17
CA ALA A 44 5.41 -8.02 1.03
C ALA A 44 4.96 -6.55 1.00
N MET A 45 3.66 -6.30 1.13
CA MET A 45 3.10 -4.95 1.10
C MET A 45 3.50 -4.12 2.32
N THR A 46 3.62 -4.72 3.51
CA THR A 46 3.99 -4.01 4.74
C THR A 46 5.34 -3.29 4.58
N LYS A 47 6.33 -3.90 3.92
CA LYS A 47 7.63 -3.26 3.67
C LYS A 47 7.49 -2.04 2.76
N LEU A 48 6.79 -2.19 1.64
CA LEU A 48 6.52 -1.12 0.68
C LEU A 48 5.73 0.04 1.31
N LEU A 49 4.68 -0.29 2.06
CA LEU A 49 3.83 0.66 2.74
C LEU A 49 4.57 1.44 3.80
N LEU A 50 5.49 0.81 4.53
CA LEU A 50 6.27 1.49 5.56
C LEU A 50 7.22 2.52 4.92
N THR A 51 7.85 2.18 3.79
CA THR A 51 8.66 3.13 3.02
C THR A 51 7.83 4.30 2.52
N LEU A 52 6.66 4.02 1.92
CA LEU A 52 5.76 5.06 1.42
C LEU A 52 5.15 5.90 2.55
N PHE A 53 4.86 5.30 3.70
CA PHE A 53 4.35 5.99 4.89
C PHE A 53 5.33 7.07 5.35
N VAL A 54 6.61 6.70 5.51
CA VAL A 54 7.65 7.66 5.92
C VAL A 54 7.79 8.76 4.88
N ALA A 55 7.89 8.42 3.59
CA ALA A 55 8.04 9.39 2.51
C ALA A 55 6.84 10.37 2.44
N LEU A 56 5.62 9.86 2.49
CA LEU A 56 4.40 10.68 2.45
C LEU A 56 4.27 11.55 3.70
N SER A 57 4.62 11.04 4.88
CA SER A 57 4.57 11.80 6.12
C SER A 57 5.53 12.99 6.07
N LEU A 58 6.77 12.76 5.61
CA LEU A 58 7.75 13.82 5.41
C LEU A 58 7.28 14.84 4.37
N ALA A 59 6.74 14.38 3.23
CA ALA A 59 6.25 15.27 2.18
C ALA A 59 5.07 16.13 2.65
N LEU A 60 4.12 15.54 3.37
CA LEU A 60 2.97 16.26 3.91
C LEU A 60 3.38 17.27 4.99
N TYR A 61 4.31 16.90 5.86
CA TYR A 61 4.83 17.79 6.89
C TYR A 61 5.63 18.96 6.29
N ALA A 62 6.53 18.68 5.34
CA ALA A 62 7.28 19.70 4.63
C ALA A 62 6.35 20.67 3.88
N ARG A 63 5.31 20.15 3.23
CA ARG A 63 4.28 20.99 2.59
C ARG A 63 3.58 21.89 3.60
N ALA A 64 3.16 21.36 4.75
CA ALA A 64 2.50 22.15 5.78
C ALA A 64 3.39 23.26 6.35
N MET A 65 4.71 23.06 6.38
CA MET A 65 5.67 24.06 6.86
C MET A 65 6.02 25.13 5.81
N LEU A 66 6.09 24.75 4.53
CA LEU A 66 6.57 25.62 3.44
C LEU A 66 5.45 26.32 2.67
N LEU A 67 4.25 25.73 2.62
CA LEU A 67 3.11 26.19 1.84
C LEU A 67 1.83 26.08 2.70
N PRO A 68 1.53 27.09 3.55
CA PRO A 68 0.32 27.11 4.36
C PRO A 68 -0.96 27.20 3.52
#